data_AF-T1C4Q5-F1
#
_entry.id   AF-T1C4Q5-F1
#
_cell.length_a   1.000
_cell.length_b   1.000
_cell.length_c   1.000
_cell.angle_alpha   90.00
_cell.angle_beta   90.00
_cell.angle_gamma   90.00
#
_symmetry.space_group_name_H-M   'P 1'
#
loop_
_entity.id
_entity.type
_entity.pdbx_description
1 polymer ?
#
loop_
_entity_poly.entity_id
_entity_poly.type
_entity_poly.pdbx_seq_one_letter_code
_entity_poly.pdbx_strand_id
1 'polypeptide(L)'
;MNRIYRLVYSNVLNAWVAVSEISRGHGAKKASRAAVALALAPLCLNAHAAPTGGVVTSGVGRIVQTQSNNGSVNTTITQGSQYLNLNWSGFNVGTNETVSFIQPNALSVAVNRIYDTNGAQIDGHLNANGQIFLIDPNGIIFGKGAQVNVGGLVA
;
A
#
# COMPACT_ATOMS: atom_id res chain seq x y z
N MET A 1 74.19 -6.72 -1.27
CA MET A 1 73.88 -8.12 -1.64
C MET A 1 72.54 -8.11 -2.35
N ASN A 2 72.54 -8.18 -3.69
CA ASN A 2 71.35 -7.99 -4.53
C ASN A 2 70.34 -9.14 -4.33
N ARG A 3 69.09 -8.79 -4.02
CA ARG A 3 67.96 -9.75 -3.97
C ARG A 3 66.98 -9.40 -5.08
N ILE A 4 67.28 -9.86 -6.30
CA ILE A 4 66.36 -9.71 -7.43
C ILE A 4 65.62 -11.04 -7.59
N TYR A 5 64.36 -11.07 -7.18
CA TYR A 5 63.45 -12.20 -7.35
C TYR A 5 62.05 -11.67 -7.66
N ARG A 6 61.24 -12.49 -8.34
CA ARG A 6 59.85 -12.18 -8.68
C ARG A 6 58.91 -13.06 -7.88
N LEU A 7 57.83 -12.50 -7.35
CA LEU A 7 56.75 -13.27 -6.72
C LEU A 7 55.71 -13.68 -7.76
N VAL A 8 55.38 -14.98 -7.80
CA VAL A 8 54.33 -15.54 -8.65
C VAL A 8 53.35 -16.34 -7.78
N TYR A 9 52.05 -16.14 -8.00
CA TYR A 9 51.01 -16.87 -7.28
C TYR A 9 50.86 -18.29 -7.84
N SER A 10 51.02 -19.30 -6.99
CA SER A 10 50.83 -20.71 -7.37
C SER A 10 49.43 -21.19 -6.97
N ASN A 11 48.60 -21.53 -7.96
CA ASN A 11 47.25 -22.07 -7.70
C ASN A 11 47.26 -23.47 -7.07
N VAL A 12 48.37 -24.23 -7.20
CA VAL A 12 48.49 -25.57 -6.59
C VAL A 12 48.76 -25.46 -5.09
N LEU A 13 49.57 -24.49 -4.69
CA LEU A 13 49.95 -24.27 -3.29
C LEU A 13 49.10 -23.19 -2.60
N ASN A 14 48.25 -22.51 -3.37
CA ASN A 14 47.42 -21.39 -2.95
C ASN A 14 48.22 -20.30 -2.19
N ALA A 15 49.44 -20.04 -2.64
CA ALA A 15 50.39 -19.14 -1.97
C ALA A 15 51.30 -18.42 -2.98
N TRP A 16 51.88 -17.30 -2.54
CA TRP A 16 52.89 -16.56 -3.29
C TRP A 16 54.26 -17.19 -3.11
N VAL A 17 54.89 -17.58 -4.22
CA VAL A 17 56.20 -18.24 -4.22
C VAL A 17 57.22 -17.31 -4.89
N ALA A 18 58.41 -17.20 -4.30
CA ALA A 18 59.54 -16.47 -4.88
C ALA A 18 60.19 -17.30 -5.99
N VAL A 19 60.31 -16.73 -7.18
CA VAL A 19 60.83 -17.37 -8.39
C VAL A 19 61.93 -16.48 -9.00
N SER A 20 62.84 -17.09 -9.76
CA SER A 20 63.86 -16.35 -10.51
C SER A 20 63.23 -15.39 -11.52
N GLU A 21 63.87 -14.23 -11.72
CA GLU A 21 63.39 -13.15 -12.58
C GLU A 21 63.21 -13.53 -14.06
N ILE A 22 63.88 -14.61 -14.50
CA ILE A 22 63.88 -15.09 -15.88
C ILE A 22 62.68 -16.00 -16.21
N SER A 23 61.81 -16.26 -15.22
CA SER A 23 60.70 -17.21 -15.37
C SER A 23 59.49 -16.59 -16.06
N ARG A 24 59.01 -17.25 -17.14
CA ARG A 24 57.84 -16.84 -17.92
C ARG A 24 56.54 -17.09 -17.13
N GLY A 25 55.93 -16.02 -16.61
CA GLY A 25 54.63 -16.08 -15.94
C GLY A 25 53.48 -15.99 -16.95
N HIS A 26 52.54 -16.93 -16.90
CA HIS A 26 51.28 -16.83 -17.64
C HIS A 26 50.40 -15.78 -16.96
N GLY A 27 50.03 -14.72 -17.69
CA GLY A 27 49.18 -13.65 -17.17
C GLY A 27 47.85 -14.20 -16.67
N ALA A 28 47.45 -13.79 -15.46
CA ALA A 28 46.15 -14.12 -14.91
C ALA A 28 45.05 -13.66 -15.89
N LYS A 29 44.22 -14.59 -16.35
CA LYS A 29 43.07 -14.26 -17.19
C LYS A 29 42.16 -13.33 -16.40
N LYS A 30 41.87 -12.14 -16.95
CA LYS A 30 40.94 -11.18 -16.34
C LYS A 30 39.58 -11.87 -16.18
N ALA A 31 39.20 -12.15 -14.93
CA ALA A 31 37.84 -12.56 -14.62
C ALA A 31 36.92 -11.38 -14.95
N SER A 32 36.08 -11.52 -15.98
CA SER A 32 35.01 -10.56 -16.23
C SER A 32 34.06 -10.60 -15.04
N ARG A 33 34.03 -9.53 -14.25
CA ARG A 33 32.98 -9.33 -13.26
C ARG A 33 31.67 -9.12 -14.01
N ALA A 34 30.89 -10.18 -14.20
CA ALA A 34 29.49 -10.06 -14.54
C ALA A 34 28.82 -9.35 -13.36
N ALA A 35 28.54 -8.05 -13.52
CA ALA A 35 27.72 -7.31 -12.59
C ALA A 35 26.30 -7.89 -12.67
N VAL A 36 25.90 -8.65 -11.66
CA VAL A 36 24.49 -8.99 -11.45
C VAL A 36 23.81 -7.69 -11.03
N ALA A 37 23.18 -7.02 -11.99
CA ALA A 37 22.30 -5.89 -11.71
C ALA A 37 21.07 -6.44 -10.99
N LEU A 38 20.98 -6.23 -9.68
CA LEU A 38 19.77 -6.46 -8.92
C LEU A 38 18.74 -5.41 -9.40
N ALA A 39 17.88 -5.79 -10.33
CA ALA A 39 16.80 -4.94 -10.80
C ALA A 39 15.86 -4.66 -9.61
N LEU A 40 16.00 -3.47 -9.01
CA LEU A 40 14.99 -2.91 -8.13
C LEU A 40 13.75 -2.68 -8.99
N ALA A 41 12.86 -3.67 -9.06
CA ALA A 41 11.54 -3.46 -9.61
C ALA A 41 10.86 -2.39 -8.73
N PRO A 42 10.40 -1.26 -9.30
CA PRO A 42 9.61 -0.31 -8.53
C PRO A 42 8.34 -1.05 -8.07
N LEU A 43 8.23 -1.31 -6.77
CA LEU A 43 6.97 -1.66 -6.15
C LEU A 43 6.09 -0.41 -6.31
N CYS A 44 5.29 -0.38 -7.37
CA CYS A 44 4.21 0.60 -7.48
C CYS A 44 3.25 0.32 -6.33
N LEU A 45 3.45 1.01 -5.21
CA LEU A 45 2.46 1.14 -4.16
C LEU A 45 1.33 1.96 -4.77
N ASN A 46 0.35 1.27 -5.34
CA ASN A 46 -0.91 1.89 -5.71
C ASN A 46 -1.51 2.41 -4.40
N ALA A 47 -1.43 3.71 -4.17
CA ALA A 47 -2.14 4.39 -3.11
C ALA A 47 -3.63 4.27 -3.43
N HIS A 48 -4.24 3.19 -2.95
CA HIS A 48 -5.68 2.99 -3.04
C HIS A 48 -6.32 3.93 -2.01
N ALA A 49 -7.02 4.95 -2.50
CA ALA A 49 -7.73 5.91 -1.67
C ALA A 49 -9.08 5.36 -1.17
N ALA A 50 -9.42 4.10 -1.45
CA ALA A 50 -10.66 3.48 -1.02
C ALA A 50 -10.66 3.16 0.48
N PRO A 51 -11.83 3.01 1.13
CA PRO A 51 -11.90 2.55 2.51
C PRO A 51 -11.25 1.17 2.67
N THR A 52 -10.53 0.96 3.77
CA THR A 52 -9.78 -0.28 4.03
C THR A 52 -10.11 -0.86 5.40
N GLY A 53 -9.95 -2.18 5.53
CA GLY A 53 -10.09 -2.88 6.81
C GLY A 53 -11.50 -2.82 7.41
N GLY A 54 -12.53 -2.67 6.57
CA GLY A 54 -13.91 -2.61 7.00
C GLY A 54 -14.39 -3.89 7.67
N VAL A 55 -14.86 -3.79 8.91
CA VAL A 55 -15.43 -4.91 9.68
C VAL A 55 -16.73 -4.49 10.32
N VAL A 56 -17.79 -5.28 10.12
CA VAL A 56 -19.06 -5.12 10.84
C VAL A 56 -18.88 -5.61 12.27
N THR A 57 -19.00 -4.70 13.24
CA THR A 57 -18.84 -5.00 14.67
C THR A 57 -20.18 -5.22 15.38
N SER A 58 -21.27 -4.67 14.85
CA SER A 58 -22.63 -4.87 15.38
C SER A 58 -23.68 -4.59 14.31
N GLY A 59 -24.83 -5.26 14.39
CA GLY A 59 -25.88 -5.21 13.38
C GLY A 59 -25.64 -6.19 12.23
N VAL A 60 -26.45 -6.05 11.18
CA VAL A 60 -26.38 -6.88 9.98
C VAL A 60 -25.93 -5.99 8.84
N GLY A 61 -24.80 -6.30 8.23
CA GLY A 61 -24.31 -5.57 7.08
C GLY A 61 -23.32 -6.38 6.25
N ARG A 62 -23.15 -5.98 4.99
CA ARG A 62 -22.16 -6.54 4.07
C ARG A 62 -21.45 -5.42 3.34
N ILE A 63 -20.13 -5.50 3.31
CA ILE A 63 -19.26 -4.58 2.58
C ILE A 63 -18.81 -5.28 1.30
N VAL A 64 -18.98 -4.63 0.15
CA VAL A 64 -18.54 -5.12 -1.16
C VAL A 64 -17.77 -4.01 -1.85
N GLN A 65 -16.55 -4.31 -2.29
CA GLN A 65 -15.75 -3.40 -3.08
C GLN A 65 -15.62 -3.93 -4.51
N THR A 66 -15.90 -3.09 -5.48
CA THR A 66 -15.73 -3.39 -6.90
C THR A 66 -14.83 -2.34 -7.53
N GLN A 67 -13.94 -2.79 -8.40
CA GLN A 67 -13.05 -1.91 -9.15
C GLN A 67 -13.55 -1.78 -10.58
N SER A 68 -13.67 -0.55 -11.05
CA SER A 68 -13.99 -0.25 -12.44
C SER A 68 -12.74 -0.42 -13.33
N ASN A 69 -12.97 -0.58 -14.64
CA ASN A 69 -11.90 -0.67 -15.64
C ASN A 69 -10.97 0.56 -15.65
N ASN A 70 -11.46 1.71 -15.16
CA ASN A 70 -10.69 2.94 -14.99
C ASN A 70 -9.91 3.00 -13.65
N GLY A 71 -9.85 1.92 -12.89
CA GLY A 71 -9.15 1.87 -11.60
C GLY A 71 -9.88 2.56 -10.43
N SER A 72 -11.04 3.18 -10.67
CA SER A 72 -11.91 3.70 -9.61
C SER A 72 -12.51 2.55 -8.79
N VAL A 73 -12.51 2.70 -7.46
CA VAL A 73 -13.12 1.76 -6.52
C VAL A 73 -14.50 2.26 -6.09
N ASN A 74 -15.50 1.38 -6.17
CA ASN A 74 -16.82 1.58 -5.59
C ASN A 74 -16.99 0.66 -4.38
N THR A 75 -17.30 1.24 -3.22
CA THR A 75 -17.58 0.50 -1.99
C THR A 75 -19.08 0.58 -1.71
N THR A 76 -19.77 -0.55 -1.77
CA THR A 76 -21.18 -0.66 -1.40
C THR A 76 -21.32 -1.36 -0.05
N ILE A 77 -21.97 -0.68 0.89
CA ILE A 77 -22.33 -1.21 2.21
C ILE A 77 -23.83 -1.46 2.22
N THR A 78 -24.24 -2.73 2.19
CA THR A 78 -25.63 -3.11 2.35
C THR A 78 -25.91 -3.36 3.82
N GLN A 79 -26.74 -2.53 4.44
CA GLN A 79 -27.17 -2.63 5.83
C GLN A 79 -28.54 -3.31 5.90
N GLY A 80 -28.65 -4.35 6.74
CA GLY A 80 -29.87 -5.13 6.96
C GLY A 80 -30.60 -4.82 8.27
N SER A 81 -29.98 -4.09 9.20
CA SER A 81 -30.55 -3.74 10.52
C SER A 81 -30.74 -2.23 10.67
N GLN A 82 -31.60 -1.79 11.60
CA GLN A 82 -31.84 -0.36 11.86
C GLN A 82 -30.57 0.40 12.24
N TYR A 83 -29.69 -0.24 13.00
CA TYR A 83 -28.39 0.29 13.41
C TYR A 83 -27.29 -0.65 12.91
N LEU A 84 -26.24 -0.09 12.34
CA LEU A 84 -25.04 -0.81 11.89
C LEU A 84 -23.80 -0.15 12.47
N ASN A 85 -22.87 -0.95 12.96
CA ASN A 85 -21.59 -0.47 13.45
C ASN A 85 -20.44 -1.09 12.67
N LEU A 86 -19.54 -0.23 12.21
CA LEU A 86 -18.43 -0.57 11.32
C LEU A 86 -17.15 0.01 11.90
N ASN A 87 -16.10 -0.80 11.90
CA ASN A 87 -14.74 -0.36 12.16
C ASN A 87 -13.95 -0.36 10.85
N TRP A 88 -13.11 0.64 10.66
CA TRP A 88 -12.27 0.81 9.48
C TRP A 88 -10.83 1.07 9.89
N SER A 89 -9.86 0.44 9.22
CA SER A 89 -8.45 0.82 9.38
C SER A 89 -8.15 2.16 8.74
N GLY A 90 -8.87 2.50 7.68
CA GLY A 90 -8.88 3.83 7.07
C GLY A 90 -10.12 4.02 6.21
N PHE A 91 -10.59 5.26 6.14
CA PHE A 91 -11.81 5.61 5.41
C PHE A 91 -11.55 6.82 4.52
N ASN A 92 -10.74 6.59 3.49
CA ASN A 92 -10.54 7.56 2.44
C ASN A 92 -11.56 7.31 1.31
N VAL A 93 -11.87 8.35 0.54
CA VAL A 93 -12.66 8.24 -0.68
C VAL A 93 -12.04 9.15 -1.72
N GLY A 94 -11.29 8.59 -2.68
CA GLY A 94 -10.66 9.36 -3.74
C GLY A 94 -11.67 10.05 -4.68
N THR A 95 -11.23 11.04 -5.45
CA THR A 95 -12.11 11.89 -6.29
C THR A 95 -13.04 11.12 -7.25
N ASN A 96 -12.56 10.00 -7.79
CA ASN A 96 -13.35 9.15 -8.70
C ASN A 96 -14.03 7.98 -8.00
N GLU A 97 -13.89 7.86 -6.69
CA GLU A 97 -14.41 6.75 -5.90
C GLU A 97 -15.79 7.09 -5.33
N THR A 98 -16.51 6.04 -4.94
CA THR A 98 -17.83 6.18 -4.35
C THR A 98 -18.01 5.19 -3.21
N VAL A 99 -18.55 5.67 -2.10
CA VAL A 99 -19.02 4.84 -0.99
C VAL A 99 -20.53 5.00 -0.89
N SER A 100 -21.26 3.90 -1.02
CA SER A 100 -22.72 3.88 -1.02
C SER A 100 -23.25 3.00 0.11
N PHE A 101 -24.05 3.58 1.00
CA PHE A 101 -24.78 2.88 2.05
C PHE A 101 -26.23 2.63 1.60
N ILE A 102 -26.59 1.36 1.45
CA ILE A 102 -27.96 0.91 1.16
C ILE A 102 -28.55 0.44 2.48
N GLN A 103 -29.40 1.26 3.08
CA GLN A 103 -29.95 1.07 4.42
C GLN A 103 -31.46 0.74 4.35
N PRO A 104 -32.04 0.11 5.39
CA PRO A 104 -33.44 -0.30 5.37
C PRO A 104 -34.43 0.86 5.16
N ASN A 105 -34.15 2.03 5.74
CA ASN A 105 -34.98 3.23 5.64
C ASN A 105 -34.17 4.50 5.95
N ALA A 106 -34.77 5.67 5.76
CA ALA A 106 -34.12 6.96 5.98
C ALA A 106 -33.75 7.27 7.44
N LEU A 107 -34.34 6.55 8.40
CA LEU A 107 -34.03 6.67 9.84
C LEU A 107 -32.96 5.67 10.29
N SER A 108 -32.49 4.79 9.40
CA SER A 108 -31.45 3.83 9.73
C SER A 108 -30.11 4.54 9.89
N VAL A 109 -29.29 4.07 10.83
CA VAL A 109 -28.01 4.69 11.18
C VAL A 109 -26.87 3.73 10.92
N ALA A 110 -25.84 4.20 10.23
CA ALA A 110 -24.56 3.52 10.12
C ALA A 110 -23.47 4.31 10.85
N VAL A 111 -22.88 3.71 11.87
CA VAL A 111 -21.76 4.27 12.63
C VAL A 111 -20.46 3.69 12.08
N ASN A 112 -19.58 4.56 11.60
CA ASN A 112 -18.27 4.22 11.06
C ASN A 112 -17.20 4.79 11.98
N ARG A 113 -16.46 3.91 12.65
CA ARG A 113 -15.30 4.28 13.47
C ARG A 113 -14.02 4.03 12.69
N ILE A 114 -13.18 5.04 12.63
CA ILE A 114 -11.99 5.09 11.79
C ILE A 114 -10.77 5.12 12.71
N TYR A 115 -9.84 4.20 12.48
CA TYR A 115 -8.62 4.02 13.26
C TYR A 115 -7.35 4.35 12.47
N ASP A 116 -7.49 5.13 11.38
CA ASP A 116 -6.34 5.66 10.65
C ASP A 116 -5.59 6.65 11.56
N THR A 117 -4.29 6.77 11.39
CA THR A 117 -3.46 7.77 12.08
C THR A 117 -3.45 9.12 11.38
N ASN A 118 -3.82 9.17 10.09
CA ASN A 118 -3.70 10.38 9.26
C ASN A 118 -5.01 11.17 9.11
N GLY A 119 -6.10 10.66 9.68
CA GLY A 119 -7.45 11.19 9.45
C GLY A 119 -8.05 10.72 8.13
N ALA A 120 -9.36 10.94 8.00
CA ALA A 120 -10.13 10.54 6.83
C ALA A 120 -10.17 11.67 5.78
N GLN A 121 -9.85 11.35 4.54
CA GLN A 121 -9.95 12.26 3.40
C GLN A 121 -11.03 11.81 2.42
N ILE A 122 -12.08 12.61 2.30
CA ILE A 122 -13.23 12.37 1.44
C ILE A 122 -13.18 13.36 0.28
N ASP A 123 -12.62 12.95 -0.85
CA ASP A 123 -12.54 13.73 -2.08
C ASP A 123 -13.61 13.34 -3.11
N GLY A 124 -14.19 12.14 -2.97
CA GLY A 124 -15.19 11.57 -3.88
C GLY A 124 -16.62 11.64 -3.36
N HIS A 125 -17.37 10.57 -3.61
CA HIS A 125 -18.82 10.54 -3.37
C HIS A 125 -19.18 9.66 -2.18
N LEU A 126 -19.91 10.21 -1.21
CA LEU A 126 -20.50 9.48 -0.10
C LEU A 126 -22.03 9.55 -0.20
N ASN A 127 -22.65 8.42 -0.48
CA ASN A 127 -24.09 8.33 -0.71
C ASN A 127 -24.75 7.42 0.35
N ALA A 128 -25.89 7.84 0.88
CA ALA A 128 -26.71 7.02 1.77
C ALA A 128 -28.17 7.42 1.68
N ASN A 129 -29.08 6.45 1.77
CA ASN A 129 -30.50 6.77 1.89
C ASN A 129 -30.92 7.09 3.34
N GLY A 130 -30.10 6.76 4.35
CA GLY A 130 -30.31 7.08 5.76
C GLY A 130 -29.18 7.91 6.37
N GLN A 131 -28.92 7.72 7.66
CA GLN A 131 -28.00 8.54 8.44
C GLN A 131 -26.63 7.88 8.59
N ILE A 132 -25.58 8.69 8.48
CA ILE A 132 -24.18 8.28 8.57
C ILE A 132 -23.50 9.05 9.69
N PHE A 133 -22.81 8.31 10.55
CA PHE A 133 -21.92 8.85 11.57
C PHE A 133 -20.51 8.42 11.21
N LEU A 134 -19.63 9.38 11.00
CA LEU A 134 -18.20 9.18 10.80
C LEU A 134 -17.49 9.65 12.08
N ILE A 135 -16.66 8.78 12.65
CA ILE A 135 -15.94 9.06 13.89
C ILE A 135 -14.47 8.78 13.63
N ASP A 136 -13.68 9.85 13.51
CA ASP A 136 -12.22 9.79 13.40
C ASP A 136 -11.59 10.79 14.39
N PRO A 137 -10.86 10.31 15.42
CA PRO A 137 -10.15 11.19 16.35
C PRO A 137 -9.10 12.11 15.71
N ASN A 138 -8.61 11.75 14.53
CA ASN A 138 -7.59 12.49 13.80
C ASN A 138 -8.18 13.51 12.83
N GLY A 139 -9.51 13.53 12.69
CA GLY A 139 -10.26 14.48 11.88
C GLY A 139 -10.74 13.90 10.55
N ILE A 140 -11.69 14.63 9.96
CA ILE A 140 -12.33 14.27 8.69
C ILE A 140 -12.26 15.50 7.79
N ILE A 141 -11.68 15.35 6.60
CA ILE A 141 -11.51 16.40 5.60
C ILE A 141 -12.36 16.07 4.39
N PHE A 142 -13.25 17.01 4.01
CA PHE A 142 -13.97 16.95 2.75
C PHE A 142 -13.25 17.80 1.72
N GLY A 143 -12.72 17.15 0.69
CA GLY A 143 -11.94 17.78 -0.36
C GLY A 143 -12.78 18.59 -1.34
N LYS A 144 -12.07 19.34 -2.20
CA LYS A 144 -12.70 20.11 -3.26
C LYS A 144 -13.31 19.17 -4.30
N GLY A 145 -14.63 19.18 -4.41
CA GLY A 145 -15.37 18.31 -5.33
C GLY A 145 -16.01 17.10 -4.64
N ALA A 146 -15.77 16.91 -3.34
CA ALA A 146 -16.47 15.91 -2.56
C ALA A 146 -17.98 16.15 -2.60
N GLN A 147 -18.74 15.07 -2.74
CA GLN A 147 -20.19 15.11 -2.73
C GLN A 147 -20.72 14.18 -1.65
N VAL A 148 -21.50 14.74 -0.74
CA VAL A 148 -22.13 13.99 0.35
C VAL A 148 -23.64 14.08 0.18
N ASN A 149 -24.25 12.96 -0.19
CA ASN A 149 -25.70 12.84 -0.39
C ASN A 149 -26.24 11.80 0.59
N VAL A 150 -26.63 12.25 1.79
CA VAL A 150 -27.08 11.38 2.88
C VAL A 150 -28.35 11.93 3.55
N GLY A 151 -29.10 11.09 4.24
CA GLY A 151 -30.26 11.52 5.05
C GLY A 151 -29.86 12.31 6.31
N GLY A 152 -28.64 12.12 6.80
CA GLY A 152 -28.02 12.92 7.84
C GLY A 152 -26.54 12.55 8.00
N LEU A 153 -25.70 13.54 8.29
CA LEU A 153 -24.26 13.34 8.53
C LEU A 153 -23.87 13.89 9.90
N VAL A 154 -23.11 13.09 10.66
CA VAL A 154 -22.33 13.54 11.82
C VAL A 154 -20.87 13.17 11.56
N ALA A 155 -19.97 14.13 11.69
CA ALA A 155 -18.53 14.00 11.44
C ALA A 155 -17.76 14.92 12.40
#